data_AF-A0A0R0EYI1-F1
#
_entry.id   AF-A0A0R0EYI1-F1
#
_cell.length_a   1.000
_cell.length_b   1.000
_cell.length_c   1.000
_cell.angle_alpha   90.00
_cell.angle_beta   90.00
_cell.angle_gamma   90.00
#
_symmetry.space_group_name_H-M   'P 1'
#
loop_
_entity.id
_entity.type
_entity.pdbx_description
1 polymer ?
#
loop_
_entity_poly.entity_id
_entity_poly.type
_entity_poly.pdbx_seq_one_letter_code
_entity_poly.pdbx_strand_id
1 'polypeptide(L)'
;MAASLGTHVVLRGTHETRIRATFCAEKNRIIELVSSSQSTRPFKEQSLLASKSSLGWMRGRAQMSSSRKALCRVLSSTLHRALNFYIFKEEIKKCYELINRVGRGVVYLGSSRMGPSHSHYVQAQDLAKEIENLLDCTTWSGGPGLMDAVTEGAMLAGKPVGGFKIGREAGEWTASNFHPYLSSENYLTCRFFPARKHGLVDAVVRNNSFDKTAVVALPCGIDTLDEVFEILALIQLEWIGSKLHVPFLLMNYDSFIQSCLNF
;
A
#
# COMPACT_ATOMS: atom_id res chain seq x y z
N MET A 1 -5.06 -22.23 24.48
CA MET A 1 -3.90 -22.44 23.59
C MET A 1 -4.42 -22.54 22.16
N ALA A 2 -4.62 -21.41 21.49
CA ALA A 2 -5.01 -21.44 20.08
C ALA A 2 -3.74 -21.70 19.27
N ALA A 3 -3.37 -22.98 19.14
CA ALA A 3 -2.52 -23.41 18.06
C ALA A 3 -3.35 -23.22 16.79
N SER A 4 -3.33 -22.02 16.20
CA SER A 4 -3.96 -21.78 14.92
C SER A 4 -3.15 -22.53 13.86
N LEU A 5 -3.43 -23.83 13.74
CA LEU A 5 -3.22 -24.67 12.58
C LEU A 5 -3.42 -23.80 11.37
N GLY A 6 -2.35 -23.47 10.63
CA GLY A 6 -2.33 -22.52 9.51
C GLY A 6 -3.68 -22.41 8.82
N THR A 7 -4.52 -21.52 9.35
CA THR A 7 -5.88 -21.41 8.86
C THR A 7 -5.68 -20.51 7.67
N HIS A 8 -5.76 -21.11 6.49
CA HIS A 8 -6.35 -20.41 5.38
C HIS A 8 -7.76 -20.06 5.85
N VAL A 9 -7.95 -18.90 6.51
CA VAL A 9 -9.30 -18.41 6.70
C VAL A 9 -9.73 -17.98 5.31
N VAL A 10 -10.44 -18.89 4.67
CA VAL A 10 -11.46 -18.51 3.70
C VAL A 10 -12.38 -17.56 4.45
N LEU A 11 -12.43 -16.29 4.02
CA LEU A 11 -13.46 -15.37 4.48
C LEU A 11 -14.81 -16.02 4.17
N ARG A 12 -15.45 -16.61 5.19
CA ARG A 12 -16.69 -17.39 5.04
C ARG A 12 -17.76 -16.52 4.38
N GLY A 13 -18.60 -17.13 3.53
CA GLY A 13 -19.76 -16.44 2.94
C GLY A 13 -19.49 -15.53 1.72
N THR A 14 -18.24 -15.36 1.29
CA THR A 14 -17.89 -14.74 0.01
C THR A 14 -17.18 -15.79 -0.85
N HIS A 15 -17.45 -15.87 -2.17
CA HIS A 15 -16.88 -16.86 -3.12
C HIS A 15 -15.61 -17.57 -2.61
N GLU A 16 -15.82 -18.70 -1.90
CA GLU A 16 -14.98 -19.22 -0.79
C GLU A 16 -13.60 -19.76 -1.19
N THR A 17 -13.13 -19.53 -2.41
CA THR A 17 -12.02 -20.30 -2.98
C THR A 17 -10.80 -19.49 -3.41
N ARG A 18 -10.85 -18.15 -3.36
CA ARG A 18 -9.85 -17.33 -4.07
C ARG A 18 -8.83 -16.61 -3.19
N ILE A 19 -9.19 -16.20 -1.98
CA ILE A 19 -8.23 -15.57 -1.07
C ILE A 19 -7.47 -16.65 -0.29
N ARG A 20 -6.17 -16.82 -0.57
CA ARG A 20 -5.27 -17.56 0.32
C ARG A 20 -4.50 -16.59 1.20
N ALA A 21 -5.20 -16.05 2.19
CA ALA A 21 -4.57 -15.31 3.28
C ALA A 21 -4.18 -16.30 4.38
N THR A 22 -3.01 -16.11 4.99
CA THR A 22 -2.59 -16.91 6.15
C THR A 22 -2.57 -16.03 7.38
N PHE A 23 -3.35 -16.45 8.37
CA PHE A 23 -3.55 -15.72 9.62
C PHE A 23 -2.61 -16.30 10.65
N CYS A 24 -1.79 -15.44 11.25
CA CYS A 24 -0.74 -15.90 12.14
C CYS A 24 -0.59 -14.99 13.36
N ALA A 25 -0.74 -15.55 14.55
CA ALA A 25 -0.43 -14.84 15.78
C ALA A 25 1.09 -14.73 16.02
N GLU A 26 1.89 -15.61 15.40
CA GLU A 26 3.30 -15.78 15.72
C GLU A 26 4.23 -15.43 14.55
N LYS A 27 5.21 -14.57 14.84
CA LYS A 27 6.23 -14.12 13.89
C LYS A 27 6.94 -15.27 13.15
N ASN A 28 7.44 -16.28 13.88
CA ASN A 28 8.25 -17.37 13.31
C ASN A 28 7.50 -18.15 12.22
N ARG A 29 6.19 -18.30 12.37
CA ARG A 29 5.36 -19.03 11.40
C ARG A 29 5.12 -18.21 10.13
N ILE A 30 5.09 -16.87 10.21
CA ILE A 30 5.08 -16.00 9.02
C ILE A 30 6.34 -16.24 8.18
N ILE A 31 7.50 -16.36 8.82
CA ILE A 31 8.79 -16.61 8.14
C ILE A 31 8.81 -17.94 7.37
N GLU A 32 8.31 -19.01 7.98
CA GLU A 32 8.21 -20.32 7.32
C GLU A 32 7.33 -20.27 6.06
N LEU A 33 6.21 -19.55 6.14
CA LEU A 33 5.26 -19.41 5.03
C LEU A 33 5.88 -18.64 3.86
N VAL A 34 6.55 -17.53 4.15
CA VAL A 34 7.26 -16.73 3.13
C VAL A 34 8.30 -17.59 2.41
N SER A 35 9.07 -18.38 3.15
CA SER A 35 10.10 -19.30 2.60
C SER A 35 9.52 -20.32 1.61
N SER A 36 8.35 -20.89 1.91
CA SER A 36 7.74 -21.95 1.10
C SER A 36 7.19 -21.49 -0.26
N SER A 37 6.92 -20.19 -0.40
CA SER A 37 6.18 -19.62 -1.54
C SER A 37 7.02 -19.37 -2.81
N GLN A 38 8.32 -19.70 -2.82
CA GLN A 38 9.27 -19.30 -3.88
C GLN A 38 9.30 -20.20 -5.13
N SER A 39 8.60 -21.34 -5.19
CA SER A 39 8.63 -22.25 -6.35
C SER A 39 7.47 -22.01 -7.33
N THR A 40 7.65 -21.21 -8.38
CA THR A 40 6.64 -21.07 -9.46
C THR A 40 7.24 -20.91 -10.86
N ARG A 41 6.54 -21.40 -11.89
CA ARG A 41 6.93 -21.38 -13.32
C ARG A 41 6.34 -20.16 -14.07
N PRO A 42 6.97 -19.70 -15.18
CA PRO A 42 6.74 -18.38 -15.77
C PRO A 42 5.69 -18.39 -16.89
N PHE A 43 4.92 -17.29 -17.04
CA PHE A 43 4.02 -17.07 -18.18
C PHE A 43 3.96 -15.60 -18.63
N LYS A 44 3.76 -15.38 -19.93
CA LYS A 44 4.05 -14.13 -20.68
C LYS A 44 3.02 -13.00 -20.52
N GLU A 45 3.53 -11.80 -20.78
CA GLU A 45 3.02 -10.46 -20.47
C GLU A 45 2.59 -9.71 -21.75
N GLN A 46 1.58 -8.83 -21.68
CA GLN A 46 1.18 -7.96 -22.80
C GLN A 46 0.80 -6.56 -22.30
N SER A 47 1.39 -5.56 -22.96
CA SER A 47 1.39 -4.12 -22.68
C SER A 47 0.36 -3.35 -23.52
N LEU A 48 -0.19 -2.24 -23.01
CA LEU A 48 -0.97 -1.27 -23.81
C LEU A 48 -0.68 0.18 -23.40
N LEU A 49 -0.58 1.05 -24.41
CA LEU A 49 0.08 2.36 -24.44
C LEU A 49 -0.87 3.58 -24.50
N ALA A 50 -0.42 4.66 -23.83
CA ALA A 50 -0.44 6.11 -24.14
C ALA A 50 -1.53 6.78 -25.04
N SER A 51 -1.99 7.97 -24.63
CA SER A 51 -1.56 9.27 -25.23
C SER A 51 -2.29 10.49 -24.60
N LYS A 52 -1.68 11.68 -24.75
CA LYS A 52 -2.04 13.00 -24.17
C LYS A 52 -2.56 13.95 -25.25
N SER A 53 -3.40 14.93 -24.89
CA SER A 53 -3.55 16.16 -25.69
C SER A 53 -3.98 17.37 -24.87
N SER A 54 -3.31 18.49 -25.16
CA SER A 54 -3.39 19.84 -24.59
C SER A 54 -4.58 20.65 -25.09
N LEU A 55 -5.07 21.62 -24.31
CA LEU A 55 -5.84 22.75 -24.84
C LEU A 55 -5.65 23.99 -23.95
N GLY A 56 -5.15 25.08 -24.55
CA GLY A 56 -5.18 26.42 -23.95
C GLY A 56 -6.43 27.18 -24.38
N TRP A 57 -6.67 28.37 -23.80
CA TRP A 57 -6.88 29.63 -24.53
C TRP A 57 -7.40 30.77 -23.61
N MET A 58 -6.82 31.95 -23.87
CA MET A 58 -7.31 33.34 -23.85
C MET A 58 -8.00 34.00 -22.63
N ARG A 59 -7.50 35.22 -22.39
CA ARG A 59 -7.78 36.17 -21.32
C ARG A 59 -8.69 37.31 -21.81
N GLY A 60 -9.67 37.71 -21.01
CA GLY A 60 -10.43 38.95 -21.19
C GLY A 60 -11.02 39.41 -19.86
N ARG A 61 -10.71 40.65 -19.43
CA ARG A 61 -11.15 41.26 -18.16
C ARG A 61 -12.39 42.11 -18.41
N ALA A 62 -13.52 41.73 -17.81
CA ALA A 62 -14.74 42.52 -17.83
C ALA A 62 -15.46 42.42 -16.48
N GLN A 63 -15.98 43.55 -16.01
CA GLN A 63 -16.76 43.70 -14.79
C GLN A 63 -17.96 42.73 -14.78
N MET A 64 -18.09 41.93 -13.72
CA MET A 64 -19.00 40.78 -13.71
C MET A 64 -20.38 41.09 -13.11
N SER A 65 -21.43 40.86 -13.91
CA SER A 65 -22.82 40.79 -13.45
C SER A 65 -23.07 39.62 -12.49
N SER A 66 -24.22 39.57 -11.79
CA SER A 66 -24.57 38.45 -10.89
C SER A 66 -24.61 37.10 -11.61
N SER A 67 -25.15 37.07 -12.84
CA SER A 67 -25.09 35.89 -13.74
C SER A 67 -23.65 35.46 -14.01
N ARG A 68 -22.74 36.42 -14.22
CA ARG A 68 -21.31 36.12 -14.35
C ARG A 68 -20.72 35.62 -13.04
N LYS A 69 -21.13 36.09 -11.85
CA LYS A 69 -20.67 35.53 -10.56
C LYS A 69 -21.05 34.05 -10.42
N ALA A 70 -22.28 33.69 -10.78
CA ALA A 70 -22.70 32.29 -10.81
C ALA A 70 -21.86 31.48 -11.81
N LEU A 71 -21.70 31.99 -13.04
CA LEU A 71 -20.86 31.36 -14.06
C LEU A 71 -19.40 31.20 -13.60
N CYS A 72 -18.81 32.21 -12.96
CA CYS A 72 -17.45 32.14 -12.44
C CYS A 72 -17.31 31.19 -11.26
N ARG A 73 -18.33 31.03 -10.41
CA ARG A 73 -18.33 29.97 -9.38
C ARG A 73 -18.33 28.59 -10.04
N VAL A 74 -19.14 28.38 -11.07
CA VAL A 74 -19.18 27.13 -11.85
C VAL A 74 -17.87 26.88 -12.60
N LEU A 75 -17.30 27.90 -13.24
CA LEU A 75 -16.01 27.80 -13.93
C LEU A 75 -14.87 27.56 -12.93
N SER A 76 -14.89 28.22 -11.77
CA SER A 76 -13.90 28.02 -10.71
C SER A 76 -14.00 26.64 -10.10
N SER A 77 -15.21 26.12 -9.85
CA SER A 77 -15.39 24.76 -9.33
C SER A 77 -14.99 23.72 -10.38
N THR A 78 -15.31 23.96 -11.65
CA THR A 78 -14.89 23.10 -12.78
C THR A 78 -13.37 23.10 -12.93
N LEU A 79 -12.72 24.26 -12.85
CA LEU A 79 -11.26 24.39 -12.91
C LEU A 79 -10.59 23.73 -11.70
N HIS A 80 -11.14 23.94 -10.50
CA HIS A 80 -10.63 23.29 -9.28
C HIS A 80 -10.74 21.76 -9.39
N ARG A 81 -11.86 21.24 -9.89
CA ARG A 81 -12.05 19.81 -10.13
C ARG A 81 -11.08 19.28 -11.18
N ALA A 82 -10.91 19.99 -12.30
CA ALA A 82 -9.96 19.62 -13.34
C ALA A 82 -8.51 19.61 -12.82
N LEU A 83 -8.15 20.61 -12.01
CA LEU A 83 -6.83 20.70 -11.39
C LEU A 83 -6.61 19.58 -10.37
N ASN A 84 -7.56 19.30 -9.48
CA ASN A 84 -7.44 18.19 -8.53
C ASN A 84 -7.32 16.84 -9.26
N PHE A 85 -8.10 16.63 -10.32
CA PHE A 85 -8.01 15.43 -11.14
C PHE A 85 -6.63 15.32 -11.84
N TYR A 86 -6.09 16.43 -12.32
CA TYR A 86 -4.74 16.48 -12.86
C TYR A 86 -3.68 16.12 -11.82
N ILE A 87 -3.72 16.75 -10.63
CA ILE A 87 -2.78 16.47 -9.53
C ILE A 87 -2.88 15.00 -9.10
N PHE A 88 -4.10 14.47 -8.98
CA PHE A 88 -4.33 13.06 -8.64
C PHE A 88 -3.69 12.11 -9.66
N LYS A 89 -3.84 12.38 -10.95
CA LYS A 89 -3.17 11.60 -12.01
C LYS A 89 -1.66 11.69 -11.94
N GLU A 90 -1.12 12.88 -11.69
CA GLU A 90 0.33 13.07 -11.54
C GLU A 90 0.85 12.35 -10.29
N GLU A 91 0.09 12.29 -9.18
CA GLU A 91 0.46 11.49 -8.00
C GLU A 91 0.51 10.00 -8.30
N ILE A 92 -0.52 9.45 -8.95
CA ILE A 92 -0.50 8.04 -9.39
C ILE A 92 0.71 7.77 -10.30
N LYS A 93 1.01 8.68 -11.23
CA LYS A 93 2.18 8.56 -12.10
C LYS A 93 3.49 8.52 -11.30
N LYS A 94 3.63 9.39 -10.29
CA LYS A 94 4.80 9.40 -9.39
C LYS A 94 4.90 8.11 -8.58
N CYS A 95 3.79 7.50 -8.16
CA CYS A 95 3.81 6.19 -7.52
C CYS A 95 4.44 5.13 -8.43
N TYR A 96 3.98 5.03 -9.68
CA TYR A 96 4.56 4.10 -10.66
C TYR A 96 6.04 4.39 -10.95
N GLU A 97 6.42 5.66 -11.11
CA GLU A 97 7.82 6.05 -11.31
C GLU A 97 8.71 5.65 -10.12
N LEU A 98 8.21 5.82 -8.90
CA LEU A 98 8.90 5.43 -7.68
C LEU A 98 9.06 3.90 -7.60
N ILE A 99 8.02 3.12 -7.88
CA ILE A 99 8.07 1.66 -7.83
C ILE A 99 8.98 1.10 -8.92
N ASN A 100 8.94 1.66 -10.12
CA ASN A 100 9.85 1.26 -11.20
C ASN A 100 11.32 1.53 -10.86
N ARG A 101 11.60 2.56 -10.04
CA ARG A 101 12.96 2.88 -9.58
C ARG A 101 13.42 2.01 -8.43
N VAL A 102 12.60 1.84 -7.39
CA VAL A 102 12.99 1.15 -6.14
C VAL A 102 12.74 -0.36 -6.22
N GLY A 103 11.85 -0.80 -7.10
CA GLY A 103 11.49 -2.21 -7.28
C GLY A 103 10.31 -2.63 -6.41
N ARG A 104 9.57 -3.65 -6.87
CA ARG A 104 8.47 -4.27 -6.11
C ARG A 104 9.01 -5.16 -4.99
N GLY A 105 8.19 -5.41 -3.98
CA GLY A 105 8.60 -6.27 -2.88
C GLY A 105 7.52 -6.47 -1.82
N VAL A 106 7.90 -6.45 -0.55
CA VAL A 106 6.97 -6.70 0.55
C VAL A 106 6.33 -5.40 1.01
N VAL A 107 5.00 -5.35 0.97
CA VAL A 107 4.23 -4.21 1.45
C VAL A 107 3.78 -4.47 2.88
N TYR A 108 4.16 -3.59 3.79
CA TYR A 108 3.79 -3.62 5.20
C TYR A 108 2.74 -2.54 5.51
N LEU A 109 1.61 -2.98 6.06
CA LEU A 109 0.50 -2.12 6.44
C LEU A 109 0.33 -2.18 7.96
N GLY A 110 0.50 -1.05 8.65
CA GLY A 110 0.48 -1.03 10.11
C GLY A 110 0.03 0.29 10.71
N SER A 111 -0.28 0.27 12.00
CA SER A 111 -0.71 1.46 12.74
C SER A 111 0.33 2.57 12.75
N SER A 112 -0.11 3.80 12.47
CA SER A 112 0.69 5.02 12.65
C SER A 112 0.83 5.47 14.11
N ARG A 113 0.10 4.84 15.03
CA ARG A 113 -0.05 5.30 16.43
C ARG A 113 0.68 4.43 17.45
N MET A 114 1.19 3.27 17.04
CA MET A 114 1.87 2.33 17.94
C MET A 114 3.38 2.53 17.79
N GLY A 115 3.95 3.34 18.68
CA GLY A 115 5.37 3.69 18.66
C GLY A 115 6.29 2.66 19.35
N PRO A 116 7.58 3.00 19.51
CA PRO A 116 8.63 2.08 20.00
C PRO A 116 8.38 1.45 21.38
N SER A 117 7.56 2.07 22.22
CA SER A 117 7.20 1.53 23.54
C SER A 117 6.21 0.37 23.49
N HIS A 118 5.56 0.14 22.33
CA HIS A 118 4.59 -0.93 22.17
C HIS A 118 5.27 -2.25 21.78
N SER A 119 4.85 -3.38 22.35
CA SER A 119 5.42 -4.71 22.07
C SER A 119 5.43 -5.09 20.58
N HIS A 120 4.34 -4.80 19.87
CA HIS A 120 4.25 -4.99 18.42
C HIS A 120 5.26 -4.20 17.59
N TYR A 121 5.84 -3.11 18.11
CA TYR A 121 6.86 -2.36 17.38
C TYR A 121 8.10 -3.23 17.17
N VAL A 122 8.65 -3.79 18.25
CA VAL A 122 9.82 -4.67 18.19
C VAL A 122 9.53 -5.91 17.35
N GLN A 123 8.35 -6.51 17.51
CA GLN A 123 7.95 -7.66 16.70
C GLN A 123 7.89 -7.35 15.20
N ALA A 124 7.34 -6.18 14.83
CA ALA A 124 7.26 -5.74 13.44
C ALA A 124 8.65 -5.44 12.86
N GLN A 125 9.52 -4.79 13.62
CA GLN A 125 10.90 -4.51 13.24
C GLN A 125 11.67 -5.81 12.97
N ASP A 126 11.61 -6.76 13.92
CA ASP A 126 12.32 -8.02 13.75
C ASP A 126 11.71 -8.87 12.62
N LEU A 127 10.39 -8.80 12.41
CA LEU A 127 9.70 -9.52 11.33
C LEU A 127 10.17 -9.00 9.97
N ALA A 128 10.21 -7.68 9.80
CA ALA A 128 10.71 -7.07 8.57
C ALA A 128 12.16 -7.45 8.32
N LYS A 129 13.03 -7.33 9.32
CA LYS A 129 14.43 -7.73 9.21
C LYS A 129 14.60 -9.17 8.73
N GLU A 130 13.83 -10.11 9.26
CA GLU A 130 13.91 -11.51 8.87
C GLU A 130 13.35 -11.78 7.47
N ILE A 131 12.15 -11.27 7.16
CA ILE A 131 11.55 -11.41 5.83
C ILE A 131 12.50 -10.86 4.75
N GLU A 132 13.12 -9.73 5.01
CA GLU A 132 13.98 -9.07 4.02
C GLU A 132 15.33 -9.77 3.84
N ASN A 133 15.86 -10.41 4.89
CA ASN A 133 17.01 -11.33 4.73
C ASN A 133 16.66 -12.57 3.91
N LEU A 134 15.40 -13.02 3.95
CA LEU A 134 14.91 -14.20 3.23
C LEU A 134 14.56 -13.93 1.78
N LEU A 135 13.83 -12.84 1.53
CA LEU A 135 13.36 -12.51 0.20
C LEU A 135 14.40 -11.70 -0.58
N ASP A 136 15.23 -10.90 0.07
CA ASP A 136 16.19 -10.03 -0.63
C ASP A 136 15.46 -9.15 -1.67
N CYS A 137 14.44 -8.41 -1.20
CA CYS A 137 13.61 -7.55 -2.03
C CYS A 137 13.43 -6.17 -1.38
N THR A 138 12.57 -5.34 -1.99
CA THR A 138 12.27 -4.01 -1.47
C THR A 138 11.19 -4.08 -0.40
N THR A 139 11.43 -3.43 0.74
CA THR A 139 10.39 -3.16 1.73
C THR A 139 9.61 -1.91 1.34
N TRP A 140 8.28 -2.01 1.41
CA TRP A 140 7.38 -0.88 1.20
C TRP A 140 6.61 -0.58 2.48
N SER A 141 6.83 0.61 3.04
CA SER A 141 6.06 1.14 4.17
C SER A 141 6.11 2.67 4.21
N GLY A 142 5.19 3.34 4.88
CA GLY A 142 5.24 4.81 4.91
C GLY A 142 4.30 5.46 5.91
N GLY A 143 4.91 6.10 6.91
CA GLY A 143 4.26 6.79 8.01
C GLY A 143 4.89 6.37 9.35
N PRO A 144 4.46 6.95 10.47
CA PRO A 144 5.08 6.66 11.75
C PRO A 144 4.64 5.29 12.33
N GLY A 145 5.11 4.97 13.54
CA GLY A 145 4.57 3.84 14.32
C GLY A 145 5.07 2.49 13.81
N LEU A 146 4.18 1.51 13.61
CA LEU A 146 4.60 0.20 13.12
C LEU A 146 5.19 0.26 11.70
N MET A 147 4.86 1.31 10.94
CA MET A 147 5.47 1.56 9.63
C MET A 147 6.93 2.04 9.75
N ASP A 148 7.28 2.78 10.82
CA ASP A 148 8.68 3.07 11.16
C ASP A 148 9.41 1.79 11.56
N ALA A 149 8.78 0.95 12.39
CA ALA A 149 9.37 -0.29 12.88
C ALA A 149 9.84 -1.20 11.73
N VAL A 150 8.98 -1.42 10.74
CA VAL A 150 9.33 -2.25 9.56
C VAL A 150 10.39 -1.59 8.68
N THR A 151 10.33 -0.26 8.53
CA THR A 151 11.34 0.52 7.80
C THR A 151 12.71 0.35 8.43
N GLU A 152 12.80 0.52 9.75
CA GLU A 152 14.02 0.29 10.52
C GLU A 152 14.51 -1.15 10.41
N GLY A 153 13.61 -2.13 10.53
CA GLY A 153 13.94 -3.55 10.41
C GLY A 153 14.57 -3.90 9.06
N ALA A 154 13.99 -3.38 7.98
CA ALA A 154 14.50 -3.56 6.62
C ALA A 154 15.85 -2.85 6.40
N MET A 155 16.01 -1.62 6.92
CA MET A 155 17.27 -0.90 6.87
C MET A 155 18.38 -1.63 7.65
N LEU A 156 18.06 -2.23 8.79
CA LEU A 156 18.98 -3.08 9.56
C LEU A 156 19.39 -4.36 8.80
N ALA A 157 18.55 -4.85 7.88
CA ALA A 157 18.91 -5.92 6.95
C ALA A 157 19.70 -5.43 5.73
N GLY A 158 19.94 -4.12 5.60
CA GLY A 158 20.65 -3.52 4.47
C GLY A 158 19.88 -3.61 3.16
N LYS A 159 18.55 -3.73 3.19
CA LYS A 159 17.71 -3.89 2.00
C LYS A 159 17.12 -2.56 1.53
N PRO A 160 16.76 -2.44 0.24
CA PRO A 160 16.08 -1.25 -0.27
C PRO A 160 14.75 -1.03 0.45
N VAL A 161 14.48 0.22 0.80
CA VAL A 161 13.19 0.61 1.38
C VAL A 161 12.58 1.73 0.58
N GLY A 162 11.35 1.54 0.14
CA GLY A 162 10.48 2.53 -0.48
C GLY A 162 9.31 2.87 0.42
N GLY A 163 8.69 4.04 0.21
CA GLY A 163 7.56 4.42 1.05
C GLY A 163 6.51 5.34 0.46
N PHE A 164 5.27 5.09 0.86
CA PHE A 164 4.10 5.89 0.54
C PHE A 164 3.42 6.37 1.82
N LYS A 165 3.41 7.68 2.05
CA LYS A 165 2.70 8.31 3.15
C LYS A 165 1.49 9.08 2.65
N ILE A 166 0.45 9.15 3.48
CA ILE A 166 -0.67 10.05 3.25
C ILE A 166 -0.38 11.41 3.90
N GLY A 167 -0.50 12.49 3.15
CA GLY A 167 -0.21 13.83 3.64
C GLY A 167 -1.22 14.37 4.65
N ARG A 168 -2.37 13.70 4.80
CA ARG A 168 -3.43 14.04 5.75
C ARG A 168 -3.70 12.85 6.68
N GLU A 169 -3.43 13.03 7.97
CA GLU A 169 -3.57 12.01 9.00
C GLU A 169 -4.50 12.53 10.10
N ALA A 170 -5.44 11.71 10.58
CA ALA A 170 -6.39 12.08 11.64
C ALA A 170 -7.17 13.39 11.38
N GLY A 171 -7.39 13.75 10.11
CA GLY A 171 -8.09 14.96 9.70
C GLY A 171 -7.20 16.19 9.49
N GLU A 172 -5.92 16.13 9.86
CA GLU A 172 -4.96 17.23 9.79
C GLU A 172 -3.88 16.99 8.73
N TRP A 173 -3.33 18.06 8.17
CA TRP A 173 -2.19 17.95 7.26
C TRP A 173 -0.91 17.71 8.06
N THR A 174 -0.13 16.73 7.63
CA THR A 174 1.16 16.43 8.24
C THR A 174 2.13 17.59 8.07
N ALA A 175 2.92 17.88 9.12
CA ALA A 175 3.87 18.99 9.12
C ALA A 175 5.03 18.81 8.13
N SER A 176 5.36 17.55 7.79
CA SER A 176 6.46 17.20 6.90
C SER A 176 6.04 16.13 5.90
N ASN A 177 6.45 16.34 4.65
CA ASN A 177 6.33 15.38 3.55
C ASN A 177 7.55 14.43 3.46
N PHE A 178 8.51 14.55 4.38
CA PHE A 178 9.72 13.74 4.41
C PHE A 178 9.64 12.67 5.49
N HIS A 179 10.26 11.53 5.22
CA HIS A 179 10.51 10.50 6.21
C HIS A 179 11.82 10.80 6.95
N PRO A 180 11.93 10.54 8.27
CA PRO A 180 13.19 10.76 8.99
C PRO A 180 14.34 9.86 8.50
N TYR A 181 14.02 8.69 7.95
CA TYR A 181 15.03 7.67 7.58
C TYR A 181 15.23 7.47 6.07
N LEU A 182 14.24 7.87 5.26
CA LEU A 182 14.23 7.56 3.82
C LEU A 182 14.53 8.81 3.00
N SER A 183 15.32 8.64 1.95
CA SER A 183 15.60 9.71 1.00
C SER A 183 14.33 10.14 0.26
N SER A 184 14.28 11.40 -0.19
CA SER A 184 13.19 11.91 -1.03
C SER A 184 13.07 11.20 -2.38
N GLU A 185 14.09 10.44 -2.79
CA GLU A 185 14.07 9.64 -4.01
C GLU A 185 13.33 8.31 -3.83
N ASN A 186 13.26 7.81 -2.60
CA ASN A 186 12.62 6.53 -2.27
C ASN A 186 11.28 6.71 -1.52
N TYR A 187 10.87 7.94 -1.26
CA TYR A 187 9.69 8.24 -0.44
C TYR A 187 8.77 9.25 -1.11
N LEU A 188 7.47 8.93 -1.16
CA LEU A 188 6.44 9.81 -1.72
C LEU A 188 5.34 10.05 -0.70
N THR A 189 5.05 11.33 -0.44
CA THR A 189 3.85 11.74 0.29
C THR A 189 2.74 12.06 -0.70
N CYS A 190 1.68 11.26 -0.67
CA CYS A 190 0.48 11.42 -1.50
C CYS A 190 -0.50 12.39 -0.82
N ARG A 191 -1.08 13.31 -1.58
CA ARG A 191 -2.20 14.15 -1.12
C ARG A 191 -3.49 13.36 -1.12
N PHE A 192 -3.69 12.49 -2.11
CA PHE A 192 -4.90 11.72 -2.29
C PHE A 192 -4.72 10.30 -1.76
N PHE A 193 -5.55 9.91 -0.80
CA PHE A 193 -5.53 8.55 -0.24
C PHE A 193 -5.69 7.45 -1.29
N PRO A 194 -6.57 7.59 -2.31
CA PRO A 194 -6.61 6.63 -3.41
C PRO A 194 -5.29 6.51 -4.18
N ALA A 195 -4.50 7.59 -4.33
CA ALA A 195 -3.22 7.50 -5.02
C ALA A 195 -2.19 6.67 -4.23
N ARG A 196 -2.19 6.80 -2.89
CA ARG A 196 -1.40 5.94 -1.99
C ARG A 196 -1.82 4.47 -2.13
N LYS A 197 -3.12 4.17 -2.09
CA LYS A 197 -3.67 2.82 -2.31
C LYS A 197 -3.20 2.20 -3.63
N HIS A 198 -3.30 2.95 -4.73
CA HIS A 198 -2.81 2.50 -6.04
C HIS A 198 -1.30 2.20 -6.01
N GLY A 199 -0.49 3.03 -5.34
CA GLY A 199 0.94 2.79 -5.18
C GLY A 199 1.24 1.51 -4.37
N LEU A 200 0.56 1.31 -3.24
CA LEU A 200 0.71 0.09 -2.43
C LEU A 200 0.33 -1.17 -3.20
N VAL A 201 -0.75 -1.11 -3.99
CA VAL A 201 -1.16 -2.19 -4.88
C VAL A 201 -0.06 -2.48 -5.91
N ASP A 202 0.40 -1.48 -6.66
CA ASP A 202 1.42 -1.70 -7.69
C ASP A 202 2.75 -2.20 -7.10
N ALA A 203 3.11 -1.77 -5.88
CA ALA A 203 4.33 -2.20 -5.20
C ALA A 203 4.37 -3.70 -4.87
N VAL A 204 3.21 -4.36 -4.78
CA VAL A 204 3.10 -5.79 -4.46
C VAL A 204 2.72 -6.69 -5.64
N VAL A 205 2.32 -6.11 -6.78
CA VAL A 205 1.96 -6.89 -7.98
C VAL A 205 3.10 -7.83 -8.39
N ARG A 206 2.76 -9.09 -8.69
CA ARG A 206 3.70 -10.07 -9.26
C ARG A 206 3.40 -10.24 -10.74
N ASN A 207 4.30 -9.75 -11.58
CA ASN A 207 4.21 -9.92 -13.02
C ASN A 207 5.00 -11.16 -13.45
N ASN A 208 6.12 -11.44 -12.78
CA ASN A 208 7.06 -12.48 -13.14
C ASN A 208 7.30 -13.46 -11.98
N SER A 209 7.61 -14.73 -12.29
CA SER A 209 7.82 -15.78 -11.27
C SER A 209 9.03 -15.51 -10.37
N PHE A 210 9.95 -14.63 -10.80
CA PHE A 210 11.10 -14.18 -10.02
C PHE A 210 10.78 -13.01 -9.08
N ASP A 211 9.62 -12.36 -9.25
CA ASP A 211 9.20 -11.27 -8.37
C ASP A 211 8.93 -11.86 -6.99
N LYS A 212 9.62 -11.34 -5.98
CA LYS A 212 9.44 -11.73 -4.59
C LYS A 212 8.65 -10.62 -3.89
N THR A 213 7.35 -10.81 -3.78
CA THR A 213 6.45 -9.86 -3.12
C THR A 213 5.56 -10.57 -2.12
N ALA A 214 5.09 -9.84 -1.13
CA ALA A 214 4.10 -10.28 -0.17
C ALA A 214 3.40 -9.06 0.45
N VAL A 215 2.23 -9.26 1.03
CA VAL A 215 1.59 -8.26 1.90
C VAL A 215 1.68 -8.76 3.33
N VAL A 216 2.10 -7.89 4.23
CA VAL A 216 2.09 -8.14 5.67
C VAL A 216 1.24 -7.09 6.35
N ALA A 217 0.07 -7.49 6.81
CA ALA A 217 -0.82 -6.67 7.62
C ALA A 217 -0.48 -6.84 9.11
N LEU A 218 -0.14 -5.73 9.75
CA LEU A 218 0.15 -5.59 11.17
C LEU A 218 -1.08 -5.02 11.89
N PRO A 219 -1.11 -5.03 13.24
CA PRO A 219 -2.13 -4.33 14.01
C PRO A 219 -2.30 -2.87 13.54
N CYS A 220 -3.53 -2.50 13.19
CA CYS A 220 -3.80 -1.23 12.53
C CYS A 220 -5.23 -0.74 12.76
N GLY A 221 -5.51 0.50 12.33
CA GLY A 221 -6.83 1.13 12.43
C GLY A 221 -7.60 1.11 11.11
N ILE A 222 -8.78 1.74 11.10
CA ILE A 222 -9.74 1.70 9.97
C ILE A 222 -9.11 2.10 8.63
N ASP A 223 -8.35 3.20 8.59
CA ASP A 223 -7.75 3.68 7.32
C ASP A 223 -6.79 2.65 6.73
N THR A 224 -5.94 2.03 7.56
CA THR A 224 -5.03 0.97 7.10
C THR A 224 -5.79 -0.32 6.77
N LEU A 225 -6.86 -0.63 7.51
CA LEU A 225 -7.72 -1.78 7.19
C LEU A 225 -8.39 -1.61 5.83
N ASP A 226 -8.77 -0.40 5.43
CA ASP A 226 -9.29 -0.11 4.10
C ASP A 226 -8.25 -0.41 2.99
N GLU A 227 -6.96 -0.15 3.23
CA GLU A 227 -5.86 -0.58 2.34
C GLU A 227 -5.68 -2.11 2.32
N VAL A 228 -5.75 -2.76 3.48
CA VAL A 228 -5.71 -4.23 3.64
C VAL A 228 -6.84 -4.89 2.84
N PHE A 229 -8.08 -4.44 3.02
CA PHE A 229 -9.25 -5.00 2.37
C PHE A 229 -9.31 -4.71 0.88
N GLU A 230 -8.82 -3.55 0.43
CA GLU A 230 -8.70 -3.26 -1.00
C GLU A 230 -7.78 -4.29 -1.69
N ILE A 231 -6.62 -4.58 -1.10
CA ILE A 231 -5.70 -5.58 -1.68
C ILE A 231 -6.33 -6.98 -1.62
N LEU A 232 -6.96 -7.37 -0.51
CA LEU A 232 -7.66 -8.65 -0.41
C LEU A 232 -8.76 -8.78 -1.47
N ALA A 233 -9.55 -7.73 -1.70
CA ALA A 233 -10.58 -7.71 -2.72
C ALA A 233 -9.98 -7.83 -4.14
N LEU A 234 -8.87 -7.14 -4.43
CA LEU A 234 -8.19 -7.26 -5.72
C LEU A 234 -7.60 -8.67 -5.95
N ILE A 235 -7.13 -9.33 -4.89
CA ILE A 235 -6.72 -10.75 -4.94
C ILE A 235 -7.93 -11.64 -5.21
N GLN A 236 -9.03 -11.45 -4.49
CA GLN A 236 -10.27 -12.21 -4.66
C GLN A 236 -10.83 -12.11 -6.09
N LEU A 237 -10.80 -10.89 -6.63
CA LEU A 237 -11.28 -10.58 -7.98
C LEU A 237 -10.25 -10.91 -9.07
N GLU A 238 -9.10 -11.48 -8.71
CA GLU A 238 -8.02 -11.88 -9.64
C GLU A 238 -7.42 -10.71 -10.45
N TRP A 239 -7.62 -9.47 -9.99
CA TRP A 239 -6.92 -8.30 -10.52
C TRP A 239 -5.44 -8.32 -10.13
N ILE A 240 -5.15 -8.83 -8.93
CA ILE A 240 -3.82 -9.15 -8.44
C ILE A 240 -3.77 -10.67 -8.25
N GLY A 241 -2.66 -11.29 -8.63
CA GLY A 241 -2.42 -12.69 -8.29
C GLY A 241 -3.12 -13.73 -9.17
N SER A 242 -3.81 -13.33 -10.23
CA SER A 242 -4.42 -14.24 -11.23
C SER A 242 -3.43 -15.23 -11.83
N LYS A 243 -2.24 -14.74 -12.21
CA LYS A 243 -1.17 -15.56 -12.78
C LYS A 243 -0.23 -16.11 -11.69
N LEU A 244 0.13 -15.26 -10.73
CA LEU A 244 1.14 -15.55 -9.71
C LEU A 244 0.64 -15.10 -8.35
N HIS A 245 0.33 -16.08 -7.51
CA HIS A 245 -0.21 -15.82 -6.18
C HIS A 245 0.66 -14.84 -5.37
N VAL A 246 0.01 -13.84 -4.76
CA VAL A 246 0.64 -12.89 -3.83
C VAL A 246 0.37 -13.35 -2.40
N PRO A 247 1.40 -13.79 -1.64
CA PRO A 247 1.23 -14.13 -0.24
C PRO A 247 0.66 -12.96 0.56
N PHE A 248 -0.41 -13.22 1.31
CA PHE A 248 -1.02 -12.24 2.20
C PHE A 248 -0.97 -12.77 3.64
N LEU A 249 -0.32 -12.03 4.53
CA LEU A 249 0.03 -12.45 5.88
C LEU A 249 -0.56 -11.46 6.87
N LEU A 250 -1.25 -11.96 7.90
CA LEU A 250 -1.79 -11.12 8.97
C LEU A 250 -1.11 -11.48 10.29
N MET A 251 -0.44 -10.50 10.89
CA MET A 251 0.22 -10.64 12.19
C MET A 251 -0.75 -10.28 13.32
N ASN A 252 -0.81 -11.14 14.34
CA ASN A 252 -1.64 -10.97 15.53
C ASN A 252 -3.14 -10.82 15.22
N TYR A 253 -3.63 -11.70 14.34
CA TYR A 253 -5.01 -11.73 13.88
C TYR A 253 -6.05 -11.81 15.02
N ASP A 254 -5.80 -12.68 16.01
CA ASP A 254 -6.77 -13.07 17.05
C ASP A 254 -7.19 -11.91 17.97
N SER A 255 -6.47 -10.79 17.99
CA SER A 255 -6.77 -9.67 18.87
C SER A 255 -7.26 -8.41 18.16
N PHE A 256 -6.82 -8.15 16.92
CA PHE A 256 -7.09 -6.87 16.24
C PHE A 256 -8.08 -6.95 15.09
N ILE A 257 -7.97 -7.98 14.25
CA ILE A 257 -8.71 -8.05 12.98
C ILE A 257 -9.83 -9.10 13.05
N GLN A 258 -9.78 -10.01 14.03
CA GLN A 258 -10.78 -11.06 14.19
C GLN A 258 -12.22 -10.52 14.24
N SER A 259 -12.47 -9.44 14.96
CA SER A 259 -13.79 -8.80 15.03
C SER A 259 -14.26 -8.22 13.70
N CYS A 260 -13.34 -7.81 12.82
CA CYS A 260 -13.65 -7.28 11.49
C CYS A 260 -13.90 -8.38 10.44
N LEU A 261 -13.40 -9.61 10.64
CA LEU A 261 -13.55 -10.71 9.66
C LEU A 261 -14.67 -11.70 10.00
N ASN A 262 -15.25 -11.61 11.20
CA ASN A 262 -16.37 -12.45 11.60
C ASN A 262 -17.69 -11.86 11.07
N PHE A 263 -17.95 -11.95 9.77
CA PHE A 263 -19.25 -11.67 9.15
C PHE A 263 -19.73 -12.84 8.29
#